data_AF-A0A957T9Z1-F1
#
_entry.id   AF-A0A957T9Z1-F1
#
_cell.length_a   1.000
_cell.length_b   1.000
_cell.length_c   1.000
_cell.angle_alpha   90.00
_cell.angle_beta   90.00
_cell.angle_gamma   90.00
#
_symmetry.space_group_name_H-M   'P 1'
#
loop_
_entity.id
_entity.type
_entity.pdbx_description
1 polymer ?
#
loop_
_entity_poly.entity_id
_entity_poly.type
_entity_poly.pdbx_seq_one_letter_code
_entity_poly.pdbx_strand_id
1 'polypeptide(L)'
;MNIYVVLLRGINVGGKNKVPMADLRVCLEQLGFANVSTYIASGNVILASDEDPDEVRERIEAALPANFALDDEMVRVLVLTREQFQAVIENKPEGFGEQPEKYHSDAIFLMDIDAAQTMPIFNPREGVDEIWSGKGVIYSQRLSAQRTKS
;
A
#
# COMPACT_ATOMS: atom_id res chain seq x y z
N MET A 1 18.82 13.07 1.17
CA MET A 1 17.94 12.02 0.65
C MET A 1 17.05 11.50 1.76
N ASN A 2 15.74 11.57 1.53
CA ASN A 2 14.71 11.02 2.38
C ASN A 2 14.51 9.54 2.02
N ILE A 3 14.11 8.73 3.00
CA ILE A 3 13.74 7.33 2.77
C ILE A 3 12.22 7.24 2.60
N TYR A 4 11.80 6.61 1.52
CA TYR A 4 10.41 6.42 1.17
C TYR A 4 10.02 4.95 1.16
N VAL A 5 8.80 4.67 1.62
CA VAL A 5 8.09 3.42 1.37
C VAL A 5 7.14 3.67 0.22
N VAL A 6 7.30 2.92 -0.87
CA VAL A 6 6.45 3.01 -2.06
C VAL A 6 5.61 1.75 -2.16
N LEU A 7 4.29 1.93 -2.16
CA LEU A 7 3.31 0.85 -2.24
C LEU A 7 2.60 0.91 -3.60
N LEU A 8 2.79 -0.11 -4.41
CA LEU A 8 2.14 -0.26 -5.71
C LEU A 8 0.88 -1.11 -5.53
N ARG A 9 -0.24 -0.63 -6.07
CA ARG A 9 -1.49 -1.39 -6.16
C ARG A 9 -1.73 -1.78 -7.61
N GLY A 10 -2.22 -3.00 -7.82
CA GLY A 10 -2.73 -3.44 -9.14
C GLY A 10 -1.75 -4.23 -9.98
N ILE A 11 -0.57 -4.57 -9.45
CA ILE A 11 0.44 -5.39 -10.12
C ILE A 11 0.39 -6.86 -9.66
N ASN A 12 0.81 -7.79 -10.51
CA ASN A 12 0.99 -9.22 -10.20
C ASN A 12 -0.23 -9.97 -9.62
N VAL A 13 -1.44 -9.42 -9.79
CA VAL A 13 -2.70 -10.02 -9.31
C VAL A 13 -3.46 -10.66 -10.47
N GLY A 14 -4.03 -11.86 -10.25
CA GLY A 14 -4.86 -12.54 -11.25
C GLY A 14 -4.16 -12.85 -12.58
N GLY A 15 -2.82 -12.90 -12.59
CA GLY A 15 -2.01 -13.15 -13.80
C GLY A 15 -1.86 -11.95 -14.75
N LYS A 16 -2.40 -10.78 -14.38
CA LYS A 16 -2.28 -9.51 -15.13
C LYS A 16 -1.20 -8.60 -14.54
N ASN A 17 -0.86 -7.53 -15.27
CA ASN A 17 0.06 -6.47 -14.84
C ASN A 17 1.35 -7.04 -14.24
N LYS A 18 2.02 -7.88 -15.02
CA LYS A 18 3.21 -8.60 -14.56
C LYS A 18 4.39 -7.64 -14.45
N VAL A 19 4.90 -7.50 -13.24
CA VAL A 19 6.07 -6.70 -12.91
C VAL A 19 7.03 -7.57 -12.12
N PRO A 20 8.08 -8.12 -12.76
CA PRO A 20 9.16 -8.79 -12.05
C PRO A 20 9.88 -7.81 -11.12
N MET A 21 10.06 -8.17 -9.86
CA MET A 21 10.65 -7.25 -8.87
C MET A 21 12.11 -6.89 -9.17
N ALA A 22 12.86 -7.76 -9.85
CA ALA A 22 14.20 -7.43 -10.31
C ALA A 22 14.19 -6.30 -11.34
N ASP A 23 13.30 -6.38 -12.32
CA ASP A 23 13.14 -5.39 -13.37
C ASP A 23 12.58 -4.07 -12.82
N LEU A 24 11.67 -4.15 -11.83
CA LEU A 24 11.18 -2.97 -11.12
C LEU A 24 12.33 -2.23 -10.42
N ARG A 25 13.23 -2.96 -9.72
CA ARG A 25 14.39 -2.33 -9.07
C ARG A 25 15.28 -1.62 -10.09
N VAL A 26 15.61 -2.29 -11.20
CA VAL A 26 16.43 -1.70 -12.26
C VAL A 26 15.77 -0.45 -12.85
N CYS A 27 14.46 -0.50 -13.12
CA CYS A 27 13.70 0.65 -13.61
C CYS A 27 13.81 1.85 -12.65
N LEU A 28 13.59 1.63 -11.36
CA LEU A 28 13.66 2.68 -10.34
C LEU A 28 15.09 3.23 -10.15
N GLU A 29 16.11 2.36 -10.22
CA GLU A 29 17.52 2.77 -10.19
C GLU A 29 17.87 3.62 -11.42
N GLN A 30 17.33 3.30 -12.59
CA GLN A 30 17.52 4.08 -13.84
C GLN A 30 16.83 5.44 -13.79
N LEU A 31 15.77 5.60 -13.00
CA LEU A 31 15.19 6.91 -12.67
C LEU A 31 16.10 7.73 -11.73
N GLY A 32 17.18 7.16 -11.20
CA GLY A 32 18.11 7.85 -10.31
C GLY A 32 17.75 7.77 -8.84
N PHE A 33 16.76 6.96 -8.46
CA PHE A 33 16.50 6.66 -7.06
C PHE A 33 17.61 5.77 -6.49
N ALA A 34 18.03 6.03 -5.26
CA ALA A 34 19.09 5.26 -4.60
C ALA A 34 18.53 4.23 -3.61
N ASN A 35 19.37 3.27 -3.20
CA ASN A 35 19.05 2.28 -2.18
C ASN A 35 17.74 1.52 -2.44
N VAL A 36 17.42 1.26 -3.71
CA VAL A 36 16.17 0.63 -4.11
C VAL A 36 16.15 -0.83 -3.64
N SER A 37 15.12 -1.20 -2.90
CA SER A 37 14.89 -2.58 -2.47
C SER A 37 13.40 -2.91 -2.53
N THR A 38 13.08 -4.17 -2.85
CA THR A 38 11.70 -4.65 -2.95
C THR A 38 11.44 -5.67 -1.86
N TYR A 39 10.23 -5.65 -1.28
CA TYR A 39 9.75 -6.67 -0.35
C TYR A 39 8.63 -7.48 -1.00
N ILE A 40 8.88 -8.79 -1.15
CA ILE A 40 8.02 -9.79 -1.83
C ILE A 40 7.56 -9.36 -3.24
N ALA A 41 6.68 -10.12 -3.88
CA ALA A 41 6.24 -9.87 -5.26
C ALA A 41 4.95 -9.03 -5.37
N SER A 42 4.59 -8.29 -4.31
CA SER A 42 3.32 -7.54 -4.24
C SER A 42 3.46 -6.03 -4.43
N GLY A 43 4.65 -5.53 -4.78
CA GLY A 43 4.84 -4.11 -5.10
C GLY A 43 5.15 -3.22 -3.89
N ASN A 44 5.87 -3.75 -2.90
CA ASN A 44 6.40 -2.93 -1.81
C ASN A 44 7.86 -2.58 -2.11
N VAL A 45 8.21 -1.31 -2.11
CA VAL A 45 9.56 -0.82 -2.39
C VAL A 45 10.00 0.12 -1.27
N ILE A 46 11.29 0.06 -0.93
CA ILE A 46 11.98 1.11 -0.18
C ILE A 46 12.99 1.74 -1.13
N LEU A 47 13.03 3.06 -1.18
CA LEU A 47 14.00 3.82 -1.97
C LEU A 47 14.40 5.10 -1.26
N ALA A 48 15.46 5.74 -1.74
CA ALA A 48 15.92 7.05 -1.30
C ALA A 48 15.86 8.06 -2.45
N SER A 49 15.39 9.28 -2.17
CA SER A 49 15.39 10.40 -3.12
C SER A 49 15.53 11.74 -2.39
N ASP A 50 16.00 12.78 -3.09
CA ASP A 50 15.95 14.18 -2.63
C ASP A 50 14.66 14.90 -3.06
N GLU A 51 13.89 14.28 -3.96
CA GLU A 51 12.57 14.73 -4.41
C GLU A 51 11.51 14.55 -3.33
N ASP A 52 10.42 15.31 -3.44
CA ASP A 52 9.28 15.17 -2.55
C ASP A 52 8.43 13.91 -2.89
N PRO A 53 7.55 13.45 -1.98
CA PRO A 53 6.76 12.23 -2.22
C PRO A 53 5.87 12.28 -3.47
N ASP A 54 5.35 13.45 -3.84
CA ASP A 54 4.45 13.59 -4.98
C ASP A 54 5.25 13.51 -6.30
N GLU A 55 6.42 14.16 -6.36
CA GLU A 55 7.37 14.03 -7.48
C GLU A 55 7.82 12.58 -7.67
N VAL A 56 8.18 11.89 -6.58
CA VAL A 56 8.55 10.46 -6.63
C VAL A 56 7.38 9.63 -7.16
N ARG A 57 6.15 9.87 -6.69
CA ARG A 57 4.95 9.16 -7.16
C ARG A 57 4.78 9.34 -8.67
N GLU A 58 4.76 10.58 -9.14
CA GLU A 58 4.51 10.92 -10.55
C GLU A 58 5.54 10.30 -11.49
N ARG A 59 6.83 10.34 -11.10
CA ARG A 59 7.90 9.73 -11.90
C ARG A 59 7.77 8.21 -11.98
N ILE A 60 7.38 7.55 -10.88
CA ILE A 60 7.16 6.10 -10.87
C ILE A 60 5.92 5.74 -11.71
N GLU A 61 4.81 6.44 -11.51
CA GLU A 61 3.58 6.21 -12.28
C GLU A 61 3.79 6.42 -13.79
N ALA A 62 4.60 7.40 -14.19
CA ALA A 62 4.95 7.60 -15.60
C ALA A 62 5.88 6.50 -16.16
N ALA A 63 6.82 6.00 -15.34
CA ALA A 63 7.81 5.02 -15.79
C ALA A 63 7.24 3.59 -15.90
N LEU A 64 6.24 3.25 -15.09
CA LEU A 64 5.65 1.92 -15.07
C LEU A 64 5.09 1.47 -16.44
N PRO A 65 4.16 2.21 -17.10
CA PRO A 65 3.68 1.86 -18.45
C PRO A 65 4.77 1.84 -19.51
N ALA A 66 5.77 2.71 -19.37
CA ALA A 66 6.85 2.82 -20.35
C ALA A 66 7.78 1.59 -20.34
N ASN A 67 7.84 0.86 -19.24
CA ASN A 67 8.77 -0.26 -19.03
C ASN A 67 8.07 -1.62 -18.90
N PHE A 68 6.77 -1.65 -18.61
CA PHE A 68 6.01 -2.86 -18.37
C PHE A 68 4.68 -2.84 -19.13
N ALA A 69 4.22 -4.01 -19.57
CA ALA A 69 2.89 -4.14 -20.18
C ALA A 69 1.81 -4.13 -19.10
N LEU A 70 1.28 -2.94 -18.81
CA LEU A 70 0.31 -2.69 -17.74
C LEU A 70 -1.01 -2.15 -18.29
N ASP A 71 -2.06 -2.35 -17.52
CA ASP A 71 -3.31 -1.62 -17.63
C ASP A 71 -3.21 -0.38 -16.72
N ASP A 72 -2.98 0.78 -17.33
CA ASP A 72 -2.66 2.04 -16.63
C ASP A 72 -3.75 2.48 -15.66
N GLU A 73 -5.02 2.15 -15.93
CA GLU A 73 -6.13 2.51 -15.03
C GLU A 73 -6.12 1.72 -13.72
N MET A 74 -5.40 0.59 -13.66
CA MET A 74 -5.36 -0.28 -12.48
C MET A 74 -4.17 -0.05 -11.57
N VAL A 75 -3.10 0.58 -12.07
CA VAL A 75 -1.85 0.71 -11.33
C VAL A 75 -1.81 2.06 -10.62
N ARG A 76 -1.71 2.01 -9.30
CA ARG A 76 -1.65 3.19 -8.44
C ARG A 76 -0.41 3.12 -7.57
N VAL A 77 0.22 4.26 -7.31
CA VAL A 77 1.41 4.36 -6.45
C VAL A 77 1.11 5.26 -5.26
N LEU A 78 1.42 4.76 -4.06
CA LEU A 78 1.45 5.56 -2.83
C LEU A 78 2.89 5.67 -2.34
N VAL A 79 3.34 6.89 -2.08
CA VAL A 79 4.66 7.18 -1.51
C VAL A 79 4.47 7.72 -0.10
N LEU A 80 5.07 7.04 0.88
CA LEU A 80 5.04 7.41 2.28
C LEU A 80 6.44 7.76 2.75
N THR A 81 6.57 8.85 3.51
CA THR A 81 7.80 9.08 4.29
C THR A 81 7.93 8.01 5.37
N ARG A 82 9.16 7.81 5.86
CA ARG A 82 9.42 6.94 7.00
C ARG A 82 8.54 7.30 8.21
N GLU A 83 8.38 8.59 8.48
CA GLU A 83 7.60 9.10 9.62
C GLU A 83 6.10 8.81 9.44
N GLN A 84 5.57 8.98 8.22
CA GLN A 84 4.18 8.64 7.92
C GLN A 84 3.91 7.15 8.10
N PHE A 85 4.80 6.30 7.57
CA PHE A 85 4.67 4.84 7.70
C PHE A 85 4.81 4.40 9.16
N GLN A 86 5.76 4.97 9.90
CA GLN A 86 5.94 4.71 11.33
C GLN A 86 4.69 5.11 12.14
N ALA A 87 4.10 6.26 11.83
CA ALA A 87 2.88 6.72 12.50
C ALA A 87 1.69 5.77 12.28
N VAL A 88 1.60 5.08 11.14
CA VAL A 88 0.58 4.04 10.89
C VAL A 88 0.77 2.84 11.82
N ILE A 89 2.00 2.50 12.18
CA ILE A 89 2.28 1.40 13.10
C ILE A 89 1.98 1.82 14.54
N GLU A 90 2.44 3.01 14.93
CA GLU A 90 2.33 3.51 16.31
C GLU A 90 0.90 3.87 16.72
N ASN A 91 0.09 4.35 15.78
CA ASN A 91 -1.29 4.77 16.03
C ASN A 91 -2.33 3.71 15.63
N LYS A 92 -1.92 2.45 15.43
CA LYS A 92 -2.86 1.36 15.19
C LYS A 92 -3.78 1.18 16.40
N PRO A 93 -5.04 0.73 16.21
CA PRO A 93 -5.93 0.41 17.33
C PRO A 93 -5.31 -0.63 18.27
N GLU A 94 -5.64 -0.53 19.56
CA GLU A 94 -5.18 -1.49 20.58
C GLU A 94 -5.58 -2.91 20.19
N GLY A 95 -4.65 -3.86 20.27
CA GLY A 95 -4.89 -5.27 19.90
C GLY A 95 -4.96 -5.55 18.39
N PHE A 96 -4.91 -4.53 17.51
CA PHE A 96 -4.97 -4.73 16.06
C PHE A 96 -3.78 -5.58 15.57
N GLY A 97 -4.08 -6.69 14.89
CA GLY A 97 -3.09 -7.63 14.36
C GLY A 97 -2.41 -8.56 15.38
N GLU A 98 -2.73 -8.47 16.68
CA GLU A 98 -2.05 -9.24 17.74
C GLU A 98 -2.64 -10.65 17.94
N GLN A 99 -3.80 -10.94 17.34
CA GLN A 99 -4.49 -12.23 17.42
C GLN A 99 -4.75 -12.81 16.00
N PRO A 100 -3.70 -13.11 15.21
CA PRO A 100 -3.84 -13.50 13.80
C PRO A 100 -4.62 -14.81 13.57
N GLU A 101 -4.65 -15.71 14.57
CA GLU A 101 -5.44 -16.95 14.50
C GLU A 101 -6.95 -16.70 14.62
N LYS A 102 -7.33 -15.62 15.31
CA LYS A 102 -8.74 -15.25 15.54
C LYS A 102 -9.25 -14.27 14.49
N TYR A 103 -8.40 -13.33 14.09
CA TYR A 103 -8.80 -12.23 13.23
C TYR A 103 -7.94 -12.11 11.97
N HIS A 104 -8.62 -11.85 10.85
CA HIS A 104 -8.01 -11.29 9.66
C HIS A 104 -7.92 -9.78 9.83
N SER A 105 -6.73 -9.21 9.71
CA SER A 105 -6.49 -7.78 9.96
C SER A 105 -5.82 -7.15 8.74
N ASP A 106 -6.44 -6.11 8.19
CA ASP A 106 -5.99 -5.39 7.00
C ASP A 106 -5.75 -3.91 7.34
N ALA A 107 -4.56 -3.40 7.02
CA ALA A 107 -4.28 -1.97 7.00
C ALA A 107 -4.45 -1.47 5.56
N ILE A 108 -5.53 -0.72 5.31
CA ILE A 108 -5.94 -0.24 4.00
C ILE A 108 -5.44 1.19 3.85
N PHE A 109 -4.34 1.38 3.13
CA PHE A 109 -3.80 2.70 2.84
C PHE A 109 -4.71 3.47 1.87
N LEU A 110 -4.91 4.75 2.16
CA LEU A 110 -5.76 5.62 1.35
C LEU A 110 -4.93 6.38 0.32
N MET A 111 -5.48 6.56 -0.89
CA MET A 111 -4.86 7.29 -1.99
C MET A 111 -5.86 8.35 -2.49
N ASP A 112 -5.46 9.63 -2.42
CA ASP A 112 -6.26 10.80 -2.82
C ASP A 112 -7.65 10.91 -2.18
N ILE A 113 -7.84 10.26 -1.03
CA ILE A 113 -9.10 10.25 -0.28
C ILE A 113 -8.79 10.17 1.21
N ASP A 114 -9.66 10.73 2.05
CA ASP A 114 -9.50 10.69 3.49
C ASP A 114 -10.44 9.69 4.20
N ALA A 115 -10.24 9.57 5.51
CA ALA A 115 -11.06 8.70 6.34
C ALA A 115 -12.53 9.13 6.40
N ALA A 116 -12.83 10.43 6.36
CA ALA A 116 -14.19 10.93 6.43
C ALA A 116 -14.99 10.55 5.18
N GLN A 117 -14.34 10.51 4.03
CA GLN A 117 -14.93 10.08 2.76
C GLN A 117 -15.03 8.55 2.64
N THR A 118 -14.09 7.81 3.24
CA THR A 118 -14.04 6.34 3.11
C THR A 118 -14.85 5.59 4.16
N MET A 119 -14.90 6.06 5.41
CA MET A 119 -15.62 5.39 6.49
C MET A 119 -17.09 5.08 6.15
N PRO A 120 -17.87 5.98 5.51
CA PRO A 120 -19.25 5.70 5.11
C PRO A 120 -19.41 4.56 4.09
N ILE A 121 -18.34 4.17 3.39
CA ILE A 121 -18.34 3.09 2.39
C ILE A 121 -18.30 1.72 3.07
N PHE A 122 -17.75 1.64 4.29
CA PHE A 122 -17.71 0.39 5.05
C PHE A 122 -19.09 0.08 5.65
N ASN A 123 -19.50 -1.18 5.53
CA ASN A 123 -20.73 -1.70 6.14
C ASN A 123 -20.38 -2.86 7.09
N PRO A 124 -19.80 -2.57 8.28
CA PRO A 124 -19.33 -3.60 9.19
C PRO A 124 -20.50 -4.39 9.80
N ARG A 125 -20.34 -5.72 9.89
CA ARG A 125 -21.31 -6.58 10.57
C ARG A 125 -21.06 -6.55 12.06
N GLU A 126 -22.10 -6.27 12.83
CA GLU A 126 -22.05 -6.22 14.29
C GLU A 126 -21.48 -7.54 14.87
N GLY A 127 -20.49 -7.41 15.76
CA GLY A 127 -19.82 -8.55 16.39
C GLY A 127 -18.91 -9.38 15.48
N VAL A 128 -18.69 -8.98 14.22
CA VAL A 128 -17.84 -9.70 13.27
C VAL A 128 -16.74 -8.83 12.70
N ASP A 129 -17.08 -7.60 12.29
CA ASP A 129 -16.16 -6.65 11.68
C ASP A 129 -15.97 -5.45 12.61
N GLU A 130 -14.73 -5.01 12.76
CA GLU A 130 -14.33 -3.79 13.47
C GLU A 130 -13.50 -2.94 12.52
N ILE A 131 -13.84 -1.65 12.41
CA ILE A 131 -13.22 -0.71 11.48
C ILE A 131 -12.80 0.54 12.25
N TRP A 132 -11.58 0.99 12.05
CA TRP A 132 -11.05 2.23 12.64
C TRP A 132 -10.37 3.09 11.59
N SER A 133 -10.51 4.40 11.72
CA SER A 133 -9.79 5.36 10.89
C SER A 133 -8.47 5.79 11.54
N GLY A 134 -7.41 5.86 10.74
CA GLY A 134 -6.17 6.55 11.04
C GLY A 134 -5.84 7.62 9.99
N LYS A 135 -4.73 8.33 10.17
CA LYS A 135 -4.26 9.31 9.17
C LYS A 135 -3.72 8.58 7.95
N GLY A 136 -4.44 8.64 6.83
CA GLY A 136 -4.05 8.01 5.56
C GLY A 136 -4.23 6.48 5.51
N VAL A 137 -4.93 5.89 6.49
CA VAL A 137 -5.13 4.44 6.61
C VAL A 137 -6.48 4.12 7.26
N ILE A 138 -7.13 3.05 6.83
CA ILE A 138 -8.23 2.40 7.54
C ILE A 138 -7.75 1.05 8.05
N TYR A 139 -7.99 0.77 9.32
CA TYR A 139 -7.75 -0.53 9.91
C TYR A 139 -9.05 -1.32 9.89
N SER A 140 -9.03 -2.49 9.27
CA SER A 140 -10.17 -3.40 9.19
C SER A 140 -9.79 -4.71 9.85
N GLN A 141 -10.59 -5.16 10.81
CA GLN A 141 -10.41 -6.43 11.46
C GLN A 141 -11.70 -7.25 11.39
N ARG A 142 -11.56 -8.54 11.06
CA ARG A 142 -12.70 -9.46 10.88
C ARG A 142 -12.41 -10.78 11.54
N LEU A 143 -13.41 -11.40 12.16
CA LEU A 143 -13.30 -12.79 12.63
C LEU A 143 -12.96 -13.74 11.46
N SER A 144 -11.82 -14.42 11.54
CA SER A 144 -11.33 -15.34 10.50
C SER A 144 -12.35 -16.42 10.16
N ALA A 145 -13.06 -16.94 11.17
CA ALA A 145 -14.10 -17.96 11.02
C ALA A 145 -15.33 -17.50 10.21
N GLN A 146 -15.52 -16.18 10.02
CA GLN A 146 -16.65 -15.59 9.29
C GLN A 146 -16.19 -14.83 8.04
N ARG A 147 -14.99 -15.15 7.52
CA ARG A 147 -14.38 -14.47 6.37
C ARG A 147 -15.14 -14.67 5.06
N THR A 148 -15.70 -15.87 4.85
CA THR A 148 -16.34 -16.28 3.59
C THR A 148 -17.86 -16.18 3.59
N LYS A 149 -18.48 -15.84 4.72
CA LYS A 149 -19.92 -15.62 4.77
C LYS A 149 -20.18 -14.19 4.32
N SER A 150 -20.59 -14.05 3.06
CA SER A 150 -21.11 -12.80 2.50
C SER A 150 -22.39 -12.38 3.22
#